data_AF-T1EI09-F1
#
_entry.id   AF-T1EI09-F1
#
_cell.length_a   1.000
_cell.length_b   1.000
_cell.length_c   1.000
_cell.angle_alpha   90.00
_cell.angle_beta   90.00
_cell.angle_gamma   90.00
#
_symmetry.space_group_name_H-M   'P 1'
#
loop_
_entity.id
_entity.type
_entity.pdbx_description
1 polymer ?
#
loop_
_entity_poly.entity_id
_entity_poly.type
_entity_poly.pdbx_seq_one_letter_code
_entity_poly.pdbx_strand_id
1 'polypeptide(L)'
;VGVWNVRSLWQTGAYALMKKKLERFRYDLVGLCEVRWTGGGEIEGGKILWSGTEREHVYGVGMVIGEKAKKALLEYNLVNERMMYARFKGYPRDIDVVVAYAPTMDYLDVEIEAFYDQLEQALNVLPKKDVKIITGDWNAKIGRDNIGFEEVMGKYGIGNRNNRGERLLEFAKDQKMYITNTKTQNTKKWTWKSPDGKTTNMIDLILIEQKWMKFVTQCRAFPSAEIGSDHRLVLCNVKMKI
;
A
#
# COMPACT_ATOMS: atom_id res chain seq x y z
N VAL A 1 -8.88 4.36 -1.76
CA VAL A 1 -7.69 3.49 -1.94
C VAL A 1 -7.32 2.88 -0.60
N GLY A 2 -6.66 1.72 -0.56
CA GLY A 2 -6.29 1.04 0.67
C GLY A 2 -5.08 0.13 0.53
N VAL A 3 -4.62 -0.40 1.65
CA VAL A 3 -3.62 -1.48 1.73
C VAL A 3 -4.07 -2.54 2.73
N TRP A 4 -3.80 -3.80 2.42
CA TRP A 4 -3.94 -4.90 3.34
C TRP A 4 -2.86 -5.97 3.11
N ASN A 5 -1.95 -6.15 4.06
CA ASN A 5 -1.15 -7.36 4.12
C ASN A 5 -2.03 -8.52 4.61
N VAL A 6 -2.22 -9.52 3.75
CA VAL A 6 -3.16 -10.62 3.97
C VAL A 6 -2.49 -11.89 4.48
N ARG A 7 -1.17 -11.86 4.70
CA ARG A 7 -0.27 -12.98 5.03
C ARG A 7 -0.22 -14.10 4.02
N SER A 8 -1.36 -14.58 3.52
CA SER A 8 -1.43 -15.56 2.45
C SER A 8 -2.85 -15.70 1.93
N LEU A 9 -3.06 -15.58 0.62
CA LEU A 9 -4.31 -15.98 -0.04
C LEU A 9 -4.27 -17.41 -0.59
N TRP A 10 -3.10 -18.06 -0.54
CA TRP A 10 -2.94 -19.45 -0.97
C TRP A 10 -3.70 -20.43 -0.06
N GLN A 11 -3.79 -20.12 1.23
CA GLN A 11 -4.49 -20.97 2.19
C GLN A 11 -5.97 -21.13 1.84
N THR A 12 -6.49 -22.35 1.96
CA THR A 12 -7.89 -22.68 1.66
C THR A 12 -8.85 -21.74 2.36
N GLY A 13 -9.73 -21.09 1.60
CA GLY A 13 -10.76 -20.19 2.12
C GLY A 13 -10.29 -18.77 2.47
N ALA A 14 -8.98 -18.48 2.53
CA ALA A 14 -8.45 -17.15 2.85
C ALA A 14 -8.94 -16.10 1.85
N TYR A 15 -8.91 -16.44 0.56
CA TYR A 15 -9.43 -15.61 -0.51
C TYR A 15 -10.93 -15.27 -0.36
N ALA A 16 -11.77 -16.29 -0.12
CA ALA A 16 -13.20 -16.10 0.05
C ALA A 16 -13.52 -15.26 1.31
N LEU A 17 -12.78 -15.48 2.39
CA LEU A 17 -12.91 -14.72 3.63
C LEU A 17 -12.54 -13.25 3.43
N MET A 18 -11.42 -12.97 2.74
CA MET A 18 -11.00 -11.60 2.40
C MET A 18 -12.09 -10.88 1.60
N LYS A 19 -12.63 -11.50 0.54
CA LYS A 19 -13.71 -10.92 -0.27
C LYS A 19 -14.94 -10.57 0.58
N LYS A 20 -15.43 -11.54 1.35
CA LYS A 20 -16.60 -11.36 2.23
C LYS A 20 -16.39 -10.25 3.26
N LYS A 21 -15.16 -10.04 3.74
CA LYS A 21 -14.84 -8.93 4.65
C LYS A 21 -14.84 -7.59 3.92
N LEU A 22 -14.24 -7.52 2.74
CA LEU A 22 -14.18 -6.29 1.93
C LEU A 22 -15.57 -5.75 1.54
N GLU A 23 -16.56 -6.62 1.33
CA GLU A 23 -17.96 -6.22 1.05
C GLU A 23 -18.56 -5.27 2.10
N ARG A 24 -18.03 -5.27 3.33
CA ARG A 24 -18.49 -4.40 4.43
C ARG A 24 -17.87 -3.00 4.40
N PHE A 25 -16.93 -2.76 3.49
CA PHE A 25 -16.19 -1.51 3.40
C PHE A 25 -16.42 -0.85 2.05
N ARG A 26 -16.42 0.49 2.06
CA ARG A 26 -16.39 1.26 0.83
C ARG A 26 -14.94 1.42 0.40
N TYR A 27 -14.60 0.83 -0.73
CA TYR A 27 -13.30 0.99 -1.37
C TYR A 27 -13.48 0.97 -2.89
N ASP A 28 -12.61 1.70 -3.58
CA ASP A 28 -12.47 1.60 -5.04
C ASP A 28 -11.30 0.68 -5.39
N LEU A 29 -10.25 0.67 -4.56
CA LEU A 29 -9.08 -0.19 -4.74
C LEU A 29 -8.40 -0.45 -3.39
N VAL A 30 -7.94 -1.68 -3.18
CA VAL A 30 -7.09 -2.08 -2.06
C VAL A 30 -5.87 -2.82 -2.60
N GLY A 31 -4.68 -2.29 -2.35
CA GLY A 31 -3.42 -3.01 -2.58
C GLY A 31 -3.24 -4.14 -1.57
N LEU A 32 -2.70 -5.25 -2.03
CA LEU A 32 -2.46 -6.44 -1.23
C LEU A 32 -0.96 -6.71 -1.13
N CYS A 33 -0.50 -7.08 0.07
CA CYS A 33 0.84 -7.60 0.31
C CYS A 33 0.75 -9.02 0.87
N GLU A 34 1.79 -9.81 0.66
CA GLU A 34 1.84 -11.24 1.01
C GLU A 34 0.68 -12.05 0.43
N VAL A 35 0.39 -11.84 -0.86
CA VAL A 35 -0.62 -12.64 -1.58
C VAL A 35 -0.21 -14.12 -1.61
N ARG A 36 1.09 -14.40 -1.78
CA ARG A 36 1.69 -15.75 -1.84
C ARG A 36 1.07 -16.68 -2.88
N TRP A 37 0.51 -16.13 -3.95
CA TRP A 37 0.19 -16.88 -5.16
C TRP A 37 1.39 -16.87 -6.10
N THR A 38 1.53 -17.92 -6.91
CA THR A 38 2.58 -18.01 -7.92
C THR A 38 2.16 -17.36 -9.24
N GLY A 39 3.13 -17.04 -10.09
CA GLY A 39 2.94 -16.37 -11.37
C GLY A 39 2.31 -14.98 -11.23
N GLY A 40 1.66 -14.52 -12.29
CA GLY A 40 0.98 -13.23 -12.30
C GLY A 40 -0.14 -13.16 -13.32
N GLY A 41 -1.12 -12.30 -13.08
CA GLY A 41 -2.25 -12.14 -13.97
C GLY A 41 -3.46 -11.50 -13.31
N GLU A 42 -4.63 -11.87 -13.83
CA GLU A 42 -5.92 -11.41 -13.32
C GLU A 42 -6.93 -12.55 -13.15
N ILE A 43 -7.82 -12.40 -12.17
CA ILE A 43 -8.98 -13.28 -11.97
C ILE A 43 -10.26 -12.45 -11.85
N GLU A 44 -11.40 -13.12 -12.07
CA GLU A 44 -12.73 -12.49 -12.04
C GLU A 44 -12.84 -11.29 -13.01
N GLY A 45 -12.16 -11.40 -14.16
CA GLY A 45 -12.05 -10.40 -15.22
C GLY A 45 -11.49 -9.08 -14.70
N GLY A 46 -10.29 -9.10 -14.12
CA GLY A 46 -9.63 -7.89 -13.63
C GLY A 46 -10.15 -7.34 -12.29
N LYS A 47 -10.99 -8.10 -11.55
CA LYS A 47 -11.38 -7.70 -10.19
C LYS A 47 -10.23 -7.88 -9.21
N ILE A 48 -9.35 -8.84 -9.50
CA ILE A 48 -8.11 -9.03 -8.77
C ILE A 48 -6.96 -9.19 -9.74
N LEU A 49 -5.91 -8.43 -9.47
CA LEU A 49 -4.63 -8.53 -10.14
C LEU A 49 -3.61 -9.06 -9.13
N TRP A 50 -2.66 -9.87 -9.55
CA TRP A 50 -1.55 -10.29 -8.69
C TRP A 50 -0.24 -10.44 -9.46
N SER A 51 0.85 -10.28 -8.71
CA SER A 51 2.23 -10.54 -9.13
C SER A 51 2.92 -11.29 -8.01
N GLY A 52 3.38 -12.50 -8.28
CA GLY A 52 4.08 -13.37 -7.33
C GLY A 52 5.31 -14.01 -7.94
N THR A 53 5.94 -14.93 -7.20
CA THR A 53 7.09 -15.67 -7.74
C THR A 53 6.64 -16.78 -8.69
N GLU A 54 7.51 -17.27 -9.55
CA GLU A 54 7.17 -18.34 -10.51
C GLU A 54 6.77 -19.66 -9.84
N ARG A 55 7.39 -20.02 -8.72
CA ARG A 55 7.29 -21.39 -8.15
C ARG A 55 7.00 -21.44 -6.65
N GLU A 56 7.30 -20.38 -5.92
CA GLU A 56 7.22 -20.38 -4.46
C GLU A 56 6.04 -19.55 -3.95
N HIS A 57 5.34 -20.07 -2.95
CA HIS A 57 4.25 -19.37 -2.27
C HIS A 57 4.79 -18.39 -1.21
N VAL A 58 5.64 -17.47 -1.65
CA VAL A 58 6.27 -16.42 -0.82
C VAL A 58 6.05 -15.06 -1.45
N TYR A 59 6.16 -14.01 -0.64
CA TYR A 59 5.94 -12.62 -1.07
C TYR A 59 4.60 -12.44 -1.79
N GLY A 60 4.61 -11.73 -2.91
CA GLY A 60 3.47 -11.51 -3.77
C GLY A 60 2.71 -10.25 -3.40
N VAL A 61 2.39 -9.46 -4.41
CA VAL A 61 1.53 -8.29 -4.32
C VAL A 61 0.29 -8.47 -5.18
N GLY A 62 -0.74 -7.70 -4.88
CA GLY A 62 -1.97 -7.74 -5.64
C GLY A 62 -2.79 -6.47 -5.51
N MET A 63 -3.91 -6.42 -6.22
CA MET A 63 -4.92 -5.39 -6.07
C MET A 63 -6.29 -6.03 -6.08
N VAL A 64 -7.14 -5.65 -5.13
CA VAL A 64 -8.59 -5.87 -5.23
C VAL A 64 -9.23 -4.59 -5.73
N ILE A 65 -9.91 -4.68 -6.87
CA ILE A 65 -10.49 -3.55 -7.59
C ILE A 65 -12.01 -3.59 -7.42
N GLY A 66 -12.59 -2.49 -6.94
CA GLY A 66 -14.03 -2.32 -6.81
C GLY A 66 -14.70 -2.12 -8.17
N GLU A 67 -16.00 -2.39 -8.26
CA GLU A 67 -16.73 -2.39 -9.55
C GLU A 67 -16.62 -1.07 -10.33
N LYS A 68 -16.56 0.08 -9.65
CA LYS A 68 -16.36 1.39 -10.29
C LYS A 68 -14.95 1.52 -10.86
N ALA A 69 -13.94 1.22 -10.05
CA ALA A 69 -12.55 1.28 -10.47
C ALA A 69 -12.24 0.29 -11.60
N LYS A 70 -12.87 -0.88 -11.59
CA LYS A 70 -12.71 -1.88 -12.65
C LYS A 70 -13.13 -1.32 -14.02
N LYS A 71 -14.24 -0.58 -14.09
CA LYS A 71 -14.69 0.07 -15.32
C LYS A 71 -13.75 1.19 -15.79
N ALA A 72 -12.97 1.74 -14.88
CA ALA A 72 -11.98 2.77 -15.15
C ALA A 72 -10.58 2.21 -15.38
N LEU A 73 -10.32 0.91 -15.18
CA LEU A 73 -9.01 0.30 -15.35
C LEU A 73 -8.58 0.46 -16.83
N LEU A 74 -7.45 1.11 -17.05
CA LEU A 74 -6.87 1.34 -18.38
C LEU A 74 -5.82 0.28 -18.69
N GLU A 75 -4.88 0.07 -17.76
CA GLU A 75 -3.76 -0.85 -17.89
C GLU A 75 -3.20 -1.22 -16.53
N TYR A 76 -2.44 -2.31 -16.47
CA TYR A 76 -1.67 -2.70 -15.29
C TYR A 76 -0.35 -3.35 -15.73
N ASN A 77 0.64 -3.33 -14.84
CA ASN A 77 1.93 -3.95 -15.05
C ASN A 77 2.39 -4.69 -13.79
N LEU A 78 2.90 -5.90 -13.99
CA LEU A 78 3.46 -6.75 -12.95
C LEU A 78 4.98 -6.53 -12.96
N VAL A 79 5.50 -5.76 -12.01
CA VAL A 79 6.93 -5.39 -12.00
C VAL A 79 7.77 -6.56 -11.48
N ASN A 80 7.41 -7.08 -10.31
CA ASN A 80 8.01 -8.25 -9.69
C ASN A 80 7.11 -8.74 -8.53
N GLU A 81 7.57 -9.69 -7.73
CA GLU A 81 6.83 -10.26 -6.59
C GLU A 81 6.60 -9.29 -5.42
N ARG A 82 7.23 -8.10 -5.46
CA ARG A 82 7.12 -7.03 -4.46
C ARG A 82 6.44 -5.77 -4.98
N MET A 83 6.19 -5.68 -6.29
CA MET A 83 5.68 -4.45 -6.89
C MET A 83 4.82 -4.69 -8.12
N MET A 84 3.74 -3.93 -8.20
CA MET A 84 2.90 -3.84 -9.37
C MET A 84 2.23 -2.48 -9.42
N TYR A 85 1.76 -2.07 -10.60
CA TYR A 85 0.97 -0.85 -10.71
C TYR A 85 -0.21 -1.03 -11.66
N ALA A 86 -1.23 -0.20 -11.45
CA ALA A 86 -2.40 -0.14 -12.30
C ALA A 86 -2.83 1.31 -12.46
N ARG A 87 -3.31 1.61 -13.67
CA ARG A 87 -3.69 2.95 -14.09
C ARG A 87 -5.17 3.01 -14.38
N PHE A 88 -5.81 4.05 -13.87
CA PHE A 88 -7.26 4.21 -13.89
C PHE A 88 -7.64 5.54 -14.53
N LYS A 89 -8.67 5.49 -15.36
CA LYS A 89 -9.35 6.68 -15.86
C LYS A 89 -9.84 7.51 -14.69
N GLY A 90 -9.52 8.80 -14.68
CA GLY A 90 -9.93 9.69 -13.61
C GLY A 90 -10.24 11.10 -14.08
N TYR A 91 -10.80 11.90 -13.17
CA TYR A 91 -11.03 13.33 -13.38
C TYR A 91 -10.64 14.14 -12.13
N PRO A 92 -9.87 15.24 -12.28
CA PRO A 92 -9.45 15.88 -13.55
C PRO A 92 -8.28 15.17 -14.25
N ARG A 93 -7.63 14.21 -13.60
CA ARG A 93 -6.49 13.46 -14.15
C ARG A 93 -6.67 11.98 -13.87
N ASP A 94 -6.04 11.16 -14.71
CA ASP A 94 -5.96 9.72 -14.50
C ASP A 94 -5.12 9.43 -13.24
N ILE A 95 -5.33 8.26 -12.66
CA ILE A 95 -4.79 7.88 -11.35
C ILE A 95 -3.97 6.61 -11.51
N ASP A 96 -2.71 6.68 -11.10
CA ASP A 96 -1.84 5.51 -11.00
C ASP A 96 -1.77 5.07 -9.55
N VAL A 97 -1.97 3.78 -9.33
CA VAL A 97 -1.74 3.16 -8.02
C VAL A 97 -0.64 2.13 -8.15
N VAL A 98 0.43 2.33 -7.37
CA VAL A 98 1.51 1.37 -7.19
C VAL A 98 1.26 0.62 -5.89
N VAL A 99 1.35 -0.71 -5.93
CA VAL A 99 1.42 -1.54 -4.74
C VAL A 99 2.86 -1.94 -4.51
N ALA A 100 3.36 -1.73 -3.30
CA ALA A 100 4.75 -2.02 -2.94
C ALA A 100 4.83 -2.84 -1.64
N TYR A 101 5.68 -3.85 -1.62
CA TYR A 101 5.98 -4.65 -0.43
C TYR A 101 7.47 -4.61 -0.14
N ALA A 102 7.85 -3.71 0.78
CA ALA A 102 9.25 -3.49 1.10
C ALA A 102 9.88 -4.73 1.76
N PRO A 103 11.18 -4.98 1.55
CA PRO A 103 11.88 -6.07 2.22
C PRO A 103 11.80 -5.99 3.75
N THR A 104 11.83 -7.15 4.42
CA THR A 104 11.86 -7.26 5.90
C THR A 104 13.27 -7.00 6.45
N MET A 105 13.43 -7.00 7.77
CA MET A 105 14.71 -6.72 8.45
C MET A 105 15.88 -7.63 8.05
N ASP A 106 15.60 -8.86 7.64
CA ASP A 106 16.64 -9.87 7.37
C ASP A 106 17.38 -9.65 6.03
N TYR A 107 16.94 -8.66 5.25
CA TYR A 107 17.51 -8.30 3.96
C TYR A 107 18.73 -7.38 4.10
N LEU A 108 19.68 -7.56 3.19
CA LEU A 108 20.88 -6.73 3.08
C LEU A 108 20.51 -5.31 2.62
N ASP A 109 21.31 -4.31 2.99
CA ASP A 109 21.08 -2.93 2.57
C ASP A 109 21.02 -2.77 1.04
N VAL A 110 21.83 -3.52 0.30
CA VAL A 110 21.79 -3.58 -1.17
C VAL A 110 20.41 -3.97 -1.71
N GLU A 111 19.72 -4.90 -1.07
CA GLU A 111 18.39 -5.34 -1.51
C GLU A 111 17.32 -4.29 -1.22
N ILE A 112 17.53 -3.49 -0.17
CA ILE A 112 16.66 -2.35 0.16
C ILE A 112 16.86 -1.24 -0.86
N GLU A 113 18.10 -0.89 -1.21
CA GLU A 113 18.38 0.12 -2.22
C GLU A 113 17.81 -0.29 -3.59
N ALA A 114 18.04 -1.56 -3.99
CA ALA A 114 17.47 -2.09 -5.24
C ALA A 114 15.94 -1.99 -5.27
N PHE A 115 15.26 -2.17 -4.13
CA PHE A 115 13.81 -1.99 -4.05
C PHE A 115 13.39 -0.53 -4.28
N TYR A 116 14.09 0.45 -3.71
CA TYR A 116 13.78 1.87 -3.91
C TYR A 116 14.13 2.34 -5.32
N ASP A 117 15.22 1.86 -5.91
CA ASP A 117 15.59 2.11 -7.31
C ASP A 117 14.50 1.60 -8.27
N GLN A 118 14.01 0.38 -8.05
CA GLN A 118 12.91 -0.19 -8.84
C GLN A 118 11.61 0.59 -8.65
N LEU A 119 11.33 1.07 -7.43
CA LEU A 119 10.15 1.88 -7.15
C LEU A 119 10.21 3.22 -7.90
N GLU A 120 11.37 3.87 -7.89
CA GLU A 120 11.59 5.09 -8.65
C GLU A 120 11.43 4.85 -10.17
N GLN A 121 12.01 3.76 -10.70
CA GLN A 121 11.83 3.38 -12.11
C GLN A 121 10.35 3.18 -12.46
N ALA A 122 9.60 2.48 -11.61
CA ALA A 122 8.16 2.30 -11.79
C ALA A 122 7.42 3.65 -11.83
N LEU A 123 7.73 4.57 -10.91
CA LEU A 123 7.14 5.91 -10.90
C LEU A 123 7.51 6.76 -12.13
N ASN A 124 8.71 6.58 -12.67
CA ASN A 124 9.21 7.31 -13.83
C ASN A 124 8.59 6.86 -15.16
N VAL A 125 8.18 5.59 -15.26
CA VAL A 125 7.44 5.07 -16.43
C VAL A 125 6.00 5.61 -16.47
N LEU A 126 5.41 5.87 -15.30
CA LEU A 126 4.04 6.37 -15.21
C LEU A 126 3.90 7.80 -15.77
N PRO A 127 2.79 8.14 -16.43
CA PRO A 127 2.62 9.47 -17.01
C PRO A 127 2.78 10.60 -15.98
N LYS A 128 3.64 11.58 -16.29
CA LYS A 128 3.93 12.71 -15.39
C LYS A 128 2.69 13.51 -14.97
N LYS A 129 1.68 13.52 -15.83
CA LYS A 129 0.44 14.26 -15.62
C LYS A 129 -0.50 13.55 -14.64
N ASP A 130 -0.39 12.24 -14.48
CA ASP A 130 -1.33 11.44 -13.69
C ASP A 130 -1.05 11.58 -12.20
N VAL A 131 -2.05 11.25 -11.39
CA VAL A 131 -1.95 11.29 -9.93
C VAL A 131 -1.36 9.99 -9.43
N LYS A 132 -0.22 10.07 -8.74
CA LYS A 132 0.45 8.87 -8.22
C LYS A 132 0.09 8.62 -6.77
N ILE A 133 -0.32 7.39 -6.49
CA ILE A 133 -0.57 6.86 -5.15
C ILE A 133 0.27 5.60 -4.98
N ILE A 134 0.99 5.48 -3.87
CA ILE A 134 1.72 4.25 -3.52
C ILE A 134 1.08 3.69 -2.25
N THR A 135 0.75 2.41 -2.26
CA THR A 135 0.07 1.76 -1.15
C THR A 135 0.78 0.44 -0.85
N GLY A 136 1.06 0.16 0.42
CA GLY A 136 1.94 -0.97 0.68
C GLY A 136 2.29 -1.20 2.13
N ASP A 137 2.88 -2.35 2.38
CA ASP A 137 3.57 -2.66 3.62
C ASP A 137 5.05 -2.32 3.44
N TRP A 138 5.49 -1.33 4.21
CA TRP A 138 6.81 -0.73 4.08
C TRP A 138 7.84 -1.33 5.03
N ASN A 139 7.43 -2.20 5.95
CA ASN A 139 8.32 -2.70 7.01
C ASN A 139 9.10 -1.57 7.73
N ALA A 140 8.52 -0.36 7.78
CA ALA A 140 9.19 0.88 8.17
C ALA A 140 8.38 1.61 9.24
N LYS A 141 9.06 2.02 10.32
CA LYS A 141 8.46 2.81 11.39
C LYS A 141 8.90 4.26 11.23
N ILE A 142 8.03 5.11 10.75
CA ILE A 142 8.33 6.54 10.52
C ILE A 142 8.34 7.38 11.81
N GLY A 143 7.79 6.85 12.90
CA GLY A 143 7.75 7.52 14.19
C GLY A 143 6.70 8.61 14.31
N ARG A 144 6.68 9.29 15.45
CA ARG A 144 5.82 10.46 15.73
C ARG A 144 6.49 11.80 15.39
N ASP A 145 7.81 11.83 15.42
CA ASP A 145 8.59 13.03 15.18
C ASP A 145 8.52 13.35 13.68
N ASN A 146 8.17 14.60 13.36
CA ASN A 146 8.07 15.08 11.99
C ASN A 146 9.01 16.26 11.71
N ILE A 147 9.91 16.59 12.64
CA ILE A 147 10.90 17.66 12.46
C ILE A 147 11.79 17.32 11.24
N GLY A 148 11.89 18.25 10.29
CA GLY A 148 12.63 18.07 9.03
C GLY A 148 11.88 17.32 7.93
N PHE A 149 10.68 16.80 8.24
CA PHE A 149 9.83 16.00 7.35
C PHE A 149 8.38 16.49 7.31
N GLU A 150 8.12 17.73 7.73
CA GLU A 150 6.78 18.33 7.84
C GLU A 150 6.04 18.37 6.49
N GLU A 151 6.78 18.40 5.39
CA GLU A 151 6.26 18.41 4.02
C GLU A 151 5.81 17.02 3.51
N VAL A 152 6.32 15.93 4.12
CA VAL A 152 6.02 14.54 3.72
C VAL A 152 5.18 13.79 4.75
N MET A 153 5.12 14.24 6.00
CA MET A 153 4.32 13.59 7.04
C MET A 153 3.66 14.61 7.99
N GLY A 154 2.47 14.25 8.47
CA GLY A 154 1.74 15.01 9.48
C GLY A 154 2.17 14.68 10.91
N LYS A 155 1.54 15.37 11.87
CA LYS A 155 1.88 15.34 13.30
C LYS A 155 1.35 14.11 14.04
N TYR A 156 0.64 13.21 13.36
CA TYR A 156 -0.10 12.11 13.98
C TYR A 156 0.56 10.73 13.78
N GLY A 157 1.87 10.69 13.53
CA GLY A 157 2.65 9.45 13.59
C GLY A 157 2.61 8.75 14.96
N ILE A 158 3.16 7.53 15.04
CA ILE A 158 3.23 6.74 16.27
C ILE A 158 4.58 6.06 16.43
N GLY A 159 4.94 5.75 17.68
CA GLY A 159 6.18 5.05 18.01
C GLY A 159 7.43 5.88 17.75
N ASN A 160 8.56 5.19 17.72
CA ASN A 160 9.87 5.74 17.41
C ASN A 160 10.26 5.37 15.99
N ARG A 161 11.00 6.26 15.34
CA ARG A 161 11.49 6.04 13.99
C ARG A 161 12.60 4.97 13.99
N ASN A 162 12.65 4.13 12.95
CA ASN A 162 13.77 3.23 12.68
C ASN A 162 14.47 3.62 11.38
N ASN A 163 15.63 3.02 11.08
CA ASN A 163 16.41 3.33 9.86
C ASN A 163 15.58 3.18 8.57
N ARG A 164 14.71 2.17 8.48
CA ARG A 164 13.80 2.00 7.34
C ARG A 164 12.75 3.11 7.23
N GLY A 165 12.30 3.63 8.38
CA GLY A 165 11.43 4.79 8.45
C GLY A 165 12.11 6.08 8.01
N GLU A 166 13.38 6.27 8.34
CA GLU A 166 14.18 7.40 7.84
C GLU A 166 14.30 7.33 6.31
N ARG A 167 14.76 6.19 5.78
CA ARG A 167 14.89 5.97 4.33
C ARG A 167 13.57 6.18 3.58
N LEU A 168 12.44 5.73 4.15
CA LEU A 168 11.12 5.98 3.56
C LEU A 168 10.76 7.48 3.53
N LEU A 169 11.12 8.23 4.57
CA LEU A 169 10.86 9.67 4.62
C LEU A 169 11.74 10.45 3.65
N GLU A 170 13.01 10.06 3.49
CA GLU A 170 13.93 10.58 2.48
C GLU A 170 13.39 10.32 1.07
N PHE A 171 13.04 9.06 0.76
CA PHE A 171 12.39 8.70 -0.50
C PHE A 171 11.11 9.51 -0.76
N ALA A 172 10.25 9.65 0.27
CA ALA A 172 9.02 10.43 0.14
C ALA A 172 9.31 11.90 -0.14
N LYS A 173 10.41 12.45 0.41
CA LYS A 173 10.82 13.83 0.16
C LYS A 173 11.30 14.01 -1.27
N ASP A 174 12.17 13.12 -1.74
CA ASP A 174 12.75 13.18 -3.08
C ASP A 174 11.67 13.00 -4.16
N GLN A 175 10.77 12.05 -3.97
CA GLN A 175 9.65 11.80 -4.89
C GLN A 175 8.44 12.72 -4.68
N LYS A 176 8.53 13.70 -3.76
CA LYS A 176 7.46 14.66 -3.43
C LYS A 176 6.13 13.96 -3.08
N MET A 177 6.23 12.93 -2.27
CA MET A 177 5.12 12.13 -1.75
C MET A 177 4.78 12.53 -0.31
N TYR A 178 3.53 12.31 0.07
CA TYR A 178 3.01 12.59 1.39
C TYR A 178 2.38 11.33 2.01
N ILE A 179 2.83 10.97 3.20
CA ILE A 179 2.35 9.82 3.96
C ILE A 179 1.00 10.16 4.62
N THR A 180 -0.08 9.67 4.02
CA THR A 180 -1.44 10.04 4.39
C THR A 180 -1.86 9.58 5.78
N ASN A 181 -1.29 8.49 6.29
CA ASN A 181 -1.62 7.89 7.58
C ASN A 181 -1.39 8.84 8.77
N THR A 182 -0.46 9.79 8.62
CA THR A 182 -0.07 10.73 9.68
C THR A 182 -0.80 12.07 9.60
N LYS A 183 -1.68 12.25 8.59
CA LYS A 183 -2.36 13.52 8.31
C LYS A 183 -3.39 13.91 9.36
N THR A 184 -4.18 12.95 9.82
CA THR A 184 -5.35 13.19 10.66
C THR A 184 -5.25 12.43 11.98
N GLN A 185 -5.72 13.05 13.06
CA GLN A 185 -5.82 12.36 14.34
C GLN A 185 -6.84 11.22 14.24
N ASN A 186 -6.39 10.02 14.59
CA ASN A 186 -7.22 8.82 14.65
C ASN A 186 -6.88 8.03 15.93
N THR A 187 -7.85 7.35 16.51
CA THR A 187 -7.63 6.50 17.70
C THR A 187 -7.09 5.11 17.36
N LYS A 188 -7.27 4.66 16.12
CA LYS A 188 -6.89 3.31 15.62
C LYS A 188 -5.77 3.44 14.58
N LYS A 189 -4.53 3.57 15.05
CA LYS A 189 -3.36 3.91 14.19
C LYS A 189 -2.45 2.74 13.84
N TRP A 190 -2.32 1.75 14.72
CA TRP A 190 -1.47 0.62 14.41
C TRP A 190 -2.09 -0.25 13.32
N THR A 191 -1.23 -0.75 12.45
CA THR A 191 -1.58 -1.54 11.28
C THR A 191 -1.06 -2.95 11.40
N TRP A 192 0.05 -3.17 12.12
CA TRP A 192 0.64 -4.48 12.39
C TRP A 192 0.75 -4.76 13.89
N LYS A 193 0.62 -6.03 14.26
CA LYS A 193 0.85 -6.55 15.61
C LYS A 193 1.87 -7.68 15.56
N SER A 194 2.84 -7.69 16.48
CA SER A 194 3.83 -8.77 16.54
C SER A 194 3.19 -10.13 16.86
N PRO A 195 3.82 -11.25 16.45
CA PRO A 195 3.31 -12.59 16.74
C PRO A 195 3.11 -12.88 18.23
N ASP A 196 3.93 -12.29 19.11
CA ASP A 196 3.80 -12.40 20.56
C ASP A 196 2.65 -11.56 21.15
N GLY A 197 1.98 -10.75 20.32
CA GLY A 197 0.87 -9.90 20.70
C GLY A 197 1.24 -8.67 21.54
N LYS A 198 2.52 -8.39 21.77
CA LYS A 198 2.98 -7.32 22.69
C LYS A 198 3.27 -6.00 21.99
N THR A 199 3.77 -6.05 20.76
CA THR A 199 4.19 -4.88 19.99
C THR A 199 3.16 -4.56 18.92
N THR A 200 2.91 -3.27 18.72
CA THR A 200 2.11 -2.79 17.59
C THR A 200 2.86 -1.68 16.87
N ASN A 201 2.80 -1.67 15.54
CA ASN A 201 3.44 -0.65 14.71
C ASN A 201 2.49 -0.18 13.61
N MET A 202 2.83 0.94 12.98
CA MET A 202 2.17 1.43 11.76
C MET A 202 3.20 1.34 10.63
N ILE A 203 3.07 0.27 9.83
CA ILE A 203 4.01 -0.06 8.74
C ILE A 203 3.29 -0.22 7.39
N ASP A 204 1.97 -0.35 7.40
CA ASP A 204 1.12 -0.32 6.21
C ASP A 204 0.74 1.14 5.92
N LEU A 205 1.39 1.74 4.92
CA LEU A 205 1.32 3.17 4.65
C LEU A 205 0.83 3.45 3.22
N ILE A 206 0.05 4.52 3.10
CA ILE A 206 -0.47 5.02 1.84
C ILE A 206 0.14 6.40 1.59
N LEU A 207 0.88 6.53 0.50
CA LEU A 207 1.53 7.74 0.04
C LEU A 207 0.77 8.30 -1.17
N ILE A 208 0.70 9.62 -1.28
CA ILE A 208 0.18 10.33 -2.45
C ILE A 208 1.08 11.49 -2.78
N GLU A 209 1.23 11.87 -4.06
CA GLU A 209 1.95 13.10 -4.42
C GLU A 209 1.46 14.31 -3.60
N GLN A 210 2.39 15.08 -3.04
CA GLN A 210 2.15 16.20 -2.13
C GLN A 210 1.13 17.21 -2.68
N LYS A 211 1.20 17.52 -3.99
CA LYS A 211 0.28 18.46 -4.66
C LYS A 211 -1.20 18.02 -4.58
N TRP A 212 -1.46 16.72 -4.42
CA TRP A 212 -2.79 16.15 -4.26
C TRP A 212 -3.18 15.85 -2.81
N MET A 213 -2.28 16.09 -1.84
CA MET A 213 -2.52 15.86 -0.41
C MET A 213 -3.82 16.51 0.06
N LYS A 214 -4.19 17.71 -0.44
CA LYS A 214 -5.42 18.42 -0.06
C LYS A 214 -6.71 17.62 -0.31
N PHE A 215 -6.69 16.64 -1.22
CA PHE A 215 -7.84 15.78 -1.52
C PHE A 215 -7.97 14.60 -0.54
N VAL A 216 -6.94 14.33 0.26
CA VAL A 216 -6.98 13.32 1.33
C VAL A 216 -7.79 13.85 2.50
N THR A 217 -8.87 13.18 2.86
CA THR A 217 -9.70 13.58 4.02
C THR A 217 -9.48 12.74 5.25
N GLN A 218 -9.24 11.43 5.10
CA GLN A 218 -9.04 10.53 6.22
C GLN A 218 -8.27 9.30 5.76
N CYS A 219 -7.27 8.89 6.53
CA CYS A 219 -6.58 7.63 6.39
C CYS A 219 -6.53 6.94 7.75
N ARG A 220 -7.04 5.70 7.86
CA ARG A 220 -7.09 4.98 9.14
C ARG A 220 -7.09 3.46 8.97
N ALA A 221 -6.67 2.76 10.02
CA ALA A 221 -6.76 1.31 10.11
C ALA A 221 -8.18 0.87 10.54
N PHE A 222 -8.59 -0.31 10.09
CA PHE A 222 -9.90 -0.92 10.33
C PHE A 222 -9.76 -2.24 11.09
N PRO A 223 -9.78 -2.22 12.44
CA PRO A 223 -9.67 -3.43 13.25
C PRO A 223 -10.78 -4.46 13.01
N SER A 224 -11.93 -4.03 12.47
CA SER A 224 -13.06 -4.90 12.16
C SER A 224 -12.85 -5.77 10.91
N ALA A 225 -11.82 -5.47 10.10
CA ALA A 225 -11.42 -6.25 8.94
C ALA A 225 -10.50 -7.41 9.38
N GLU A 226 -11.06 -8.39 10.09
CA GLU A 226 -10.30 -9.53 10.61
C GLU A 226 -10.40 -10.75 9.67
N ILE A 227 -9.23 -11.23 9.23
CA ILE A 227 -9.06 -12.41 8.34
C ILE A 227 -8.01 -13.41 8.87
N GLY A 228 -7.59 -13.28 10.13
CA GLY A 228 -6.46 -14.04 10.67
C GLY A 228 -5.07 -13.46 10.30
N SER A 229 -5.04 -12.28 9.69
CA SER A 229 -3.82 -11.49 9.52
C SER A 229 -3.47 -10.75 10.81
N ASP A 230 -2.17 -10.64 11.09
CA ASP A 230 -1.59 -9.76 12.10
C ASP A 230 -1.56 -8.29 11.65
N HIS A 231 -1.88 -8.04 10.36
CA HIS A 231 -2.12 -6.74 9.80
C HIS A 231 -3.61 -6.38 9.71
N ARG A 232 -3.88 -5.07 9.77
CA ARG A 232 -5.20 -4.46 9.60
C ARG A 232 -5.30 -3.80 8.23
N LEU A 233 -6.47 -3.92 7.63
CA LEU A 233 -6.86 -3.10 6.48
C LEU A 233 -6.70 -1.61 6.82
N VAL A 234 -6.01 -0.87 5.96
CA VAL A 234 -5.94 0.60 6.00
C VAL A 234 -6.67 1.15 4.79
N LEU A 235 -7.58 2.10 5.00
CA LEU A 235 -8.23 2.82 3.89
C LEU A 235 -7.94 4.31 4.00
N CYS A 236 -7.63 4.89 2.86
CA CYS A 236 -7.48 6.32 2.64
C CYS A 236 -8.57 6.83 1.69
N ASN A 237 -9.34 7.81 2.16
CA ASN A 237 -10.31 8.52 1.35
C ASN A 237 -9.65 9.70 0.65
N VAL A 238 -9.64 9.63 -0.68
CA VAL A 238 -9.10 10.67 -1.57
C VAL A 238 -10.26 11.18 -2.42
N LYS A 239 -10.57 12.48 -2.34
CA LYS A 239 -11.67 13.13 -3.06
C LYS A 239 -11.33 13.33 -4.53
N MET A 240 -11.32 12.24 -5.30
CA MET A 240 -11.10 12.22 -6.74
C MET A 240 -12.13 11.34 -7.42
N LYS A 241 -12.43 11.62 -8.69
CA LYS A 241 -13.38 10.83 -9.47
C LYS A 241 -12.64 9.75 -10.24
N ILE A 242 -13.19 8.55 -10.16
CA ILE A 242 -12.89 7.36 -10.98
C ILE A 242 -14.19 6.92 -11.64
#